data_AF-A0A9E2NL03-F1
#
_entry.id   AF-A0A9E2NL03-F1
#
_cell.length_a   1.000
_cell.length_b   1.000
_cell.length_c   1.000
_cell.angle_alpha   90.00
_cell.angle_beta   90.00
_cell.angle_gamma   90.00
#
_symmetry.space_group_name_H-M   'P 1'
#
loop_
_entity.id
_entity.type
_entity.pdbx_description
1 polymer ?
#
loop_
_entity_poly.entity_id
_entity_poly.type
_entity_poly.pdbx_seq_one_letter_code
_entity_poly.pdbx_strand_id
1 'polypeptide(L)' 'MNYGKLQLSFILLFIMTVIQLLTSLFIVKKSWLTLTSLIAMGLCIGGIFYILQAESKHKH' A
#
# COMPACT_ATOMS: atom_id res chain seq x y z
N MET A 1 -19.72 7.35 -4.94
CA MET A 1 -18.53 7.09 -4.11
C MET A 1 -17.32 7.61 -4.86
N ASN A 2 -16.47 8.44 -4.26
CA ASN A 2 -15.44 9.19 -5.01
C ASN A 2 -14.14 8.36 -5.11
N TYR A 3 -14.09 7.45 -6.10
CA TYR A 3 -13.01 6.48 -6.28
C TYR A 3 -11.63 7.14 -6.42
N GLY A 4 -11.57 8.34 -7.02
CA GLY A 4 -10.33 9.11 -7.11
C GLY A 4 -9.72 9.47 -5.75
N LYS A 5 -10.54 9.83 -4.74
CA LYS A 5 -10.02 10.07 -3.37
C LYS A 5 -9.49 8.79 -2.73
N LEU A 6 -10.15 7.66 -2.99
CA LEU A 6 -9.76 6.35 -2.45
C LEU A 6 -8.43 5.88 -3.04
N GLN A 7 -8.25 6.05 -4.35
CA GLN A 7 -7.02 5.73 -5.06
C GLN A 7 -5.85 6.59 -4.55
N LEU A 8 -6.09 7.89 -4.34
CA LEU A 8 -5.10 8.83 -3.79
C LEU A 8 -4.66 8.44 -2.36
N SER A 9 -5.60 8.03 -1.50
CA SER A 9 -5.28 7.51 -0.17
C SER A 9 -4.45 6.23 -0.21
N PHE A 10 -4.72 5.31 -1.15
CA PHE A 10 -3.94 4.10 -1.32
C PHE A 10 -2.53 4.36 -1.83
N ILE A 11 -2.36 5.32 -2.75
CA ILE A 11 -1.03 5.77 -3.21
C ILE A 11 -0.26 6.39 -2.04
N LEU A 12 -0.91 7.22 -1.22
CA LEU A 12 -0.29 7.81 -0.03
C LEU A 12 0.15 6.74 0.98
N LEU A 13 -0.72 5.75 1.24
CA LEU A 13 -0.41 4.59 2.08
C LEU A 13 0.78 3.79 1.55
N PHE A 14 0.85 3.60 0.23
CA PHE A 14 1.95 2.91 -0.41
C PHE A 14 3.28 3.66 -0.23
N ILE A 15 3.30 4.98 -0.46
CA ILE A 15 4.49 5.82 -0.26
C ILE A 15 4.96 5.76 1.20
N MET A 16 4.04 5.89 2.16
CA MET A 16 4.36 5.77 3.58
C MET A 16 4.96 4.41 3.93
N THR A 17 4.42 3.33 3.34
CA THR A 17 4.92 1.95 3.55
C THR A 17 6.32 1.75 2.98
N VAL A 18 6.63 2.34 1.81
CA VAL A 18 7.97 2.31 1.21
C VAL A 18 8.98 3.06 2.08
N ILE A 19 8.61 4.25 2.58
CA ILE A 19 9.46 5.01 3.51
C ILE A 19 9.71 4.19 4.78
N GLN A 20 8.66 3.58 5.35
CA GLN A 20 8.77 2.69 6.52
C GLN A 20 9.75 1.53 6.28
N LEU A 21 9.69 0.90 5.10
CA LEU A 21 10.59 -0.19 4.72
C LEU A 21 12.05 0.29 4.64
N LEU A 22 12.29 1.44 4.00
CA LEU A 22 13.61 2.05 3.89
C LEU A 22 14.17 2.40 5.28
N THR A 23 13.38 3.04 6.13
CA THR A 23 13.74 3.36 7.52
C THR A 23 14.04 2.10 8.33
N SER A 24 13.22 1.05 8.19
CA SER A 24 13.46 -0.23 8.87
C SER A 24 14.76 -0.91 8.42
N LEU A 25 15.07 -0.87 7.12
CA LEU A 25 16.29 -1.44 6.55
C LEU A 25 17.54 -0.67 7.00
N PHE A 26 17.48 0.66 7.00
CA PHE A 26 18.63 1.51 7.31
C PHE A 26 18.90 1.69 8.81
N ILE A 27 17.84 1.87 9.61
CA ILE A 27 17.99 2.26 11.03
C ILE A 27 17.95 1.05 11.95
N VAL A 28 17.00 0.13 11.74
CA VAL A 28 16.62 -0.77 12.84
C VAL A 28 17.34 -2.11 12.80
N LYS A 29 17.82 -2.62 11.65
CA LYS A 29 18.46 -3.96 11.51
C LYS A 29 17.72 -5.14 12.19
N LYS A 30 16.51 -4.95 12.74
CA LYS A 30 15.71 -6.00 13.37
C LYS A 30 14.78 -6.58 12.32
N SER A 31 14.97 -7.87 12.01
CA SER A 31 14.20 -8.62 11.01
C SER A 31 12.67 -8.65 11.22
N TRP A 32 12.19 -8.34 12.43
CA TRP A 32 10.74 -8.32 12.71
C TRP A 32 10.01 -7.14 12.06
N LEU A 33 10.65 -5.97 11.98
CA LEU A 33 10.02 -4.78 11.37
C LEU A 33 9.94 -4.91 9.84
N THR A 34 10.92 -5.55 9.22
CA THR A 34 10.90 -5.87 7.78
C THR A 34 9.76 -6.82 7.44
N LEU A 35 9.45 -7.81 8.28
CA LEU A 35 8.34 -8.74 8.04
C LEU A 35 6.99 -8.02 8.05
N THR A 36 6.74 -7.14 9.04
CA THR A 36 5.52 -6.33 9.10
C THR A 36 5.37 -5.38 7.91
N SER A 37 6.48 -4.77 7.47
CA SER A 37 6.46 -3.90 6.30
C SER A 37 6.16 -4.67 5.01
N LEU A 38 6.64 -5.92 4.89
CA LEU A 38 6.38 -6.78 3.74
C LEU A 38 4.89 -7.16 3.64
N ILE A 39 4.26 -7.47 4.78
CA ILE A 39 2.82 -7.76 4.88
C ILE A 39 2.00 -6.50 4.54
N ALA A 40 2.39 -5.34 5.07
CA ALA A 40 1.73 -4.07 4.77
C ALA A 40 1.81 -3.72 3.27
N MET A 41 2.95 -4.01 2.63
CA MET A 41 3.15 -3.81 1.20
C MET A 41 2.23 -4.72 0.37
N GLY A 42 2.08 -6.00 0.77
CA GLY A 42 1.15 -6.92 0.14
C GLY A 42 -0.32 -6.48 0.26
N LEU A 43 -0.72 -5.99 1.43
CA LEU A 43 -2.07 -5.44 1.66
C LEU A 43 -2.33 -4.18 0.82
N CYS A 44 -1.33 -3.30 0.66
CA CYS A 44 -1.44 -2.13 -0.20
C CYS A 44 -1.63 -2.53 -1.67
N ILE A 45 -0.84 -3.48 -2.19
CA ILE A 45 -0.95 -3.95 -3.56
C ILE A 45 -2.31 -4.62 -3.79
N GLY A 46 -2.75 -5.48 -2.87
CA GLY A 46 -4.07 -6.13 -2.94
C GLY A 46 -5.22 -5.13 -2.94
N GLY A 47 -5.14 -4.09 -2.11
CA GLY A 47 -6.15 -3.04 -2.07
C GLY A 47 -6.18 -2.17 -3.33
N ILE A 48 -5.01 -1.84 -3.91
CA ILE A 48 -4.94 -1.16 -5.21
C ILE A 48 -5.57 -2.02 -6.30
N PHE A 49 -5.27 -3.32 -6.34
CA PHE A 49 -5.82 -4.23 -7.34
C PHE A 49 -7.35 -4.37 -7.21
N TYR A 50 -7.86 -4.43 -5.98
CA TYR A 50 -9.30 -4.46 -5.70
C TYR A 50 -10.00 -3.18 -6.15
N ILE A 51 -9.40 -2.02 -5.90
CA ILE A 51 -9.93 -0.72 -6.36
C ILE A 51 -9.91 -0.64 -7.88
N LEU A 52 -8.81 -1.04 -8.51
CA LEU A 52 -8.68 -1.03 -9.97
C LEU A 52 -9.76 -1.91 -10.64
N GLN A 53 -10.03 -3.08 -10.05
CA GLN A 53 -11.05 -4.00 -10.52
C GLN A 53 -12.47 -3.48 -10.26
N ALA A 54 -12.71 -2.86 -9.10
CA ALA A 54 -13.98 -2.24 -8.75
C ALA A 54 -14.30 -1.02 -9.64
N GLU A 55 -13.29 -0.21 -9.98
CA GLU A 55 -13.44 0.91 -10.92
C GLU A 55 -13.77 0.41 -12.33
N SER A 56 -13.12 -0.66 -12.78
CA SER A 56 -13.40 -1.25 -14.10
C SER A 56 -14.83 -1.79 -14.22
N LYS A 57 -15.46 -2.23 -13.12
CA LYS A 57 -16.87 -2.67 -13.11
C LYS A 57 -17.88 -1.52 -13.20
N HIS A 58 -17.51 -0.29 -12.86
CA HIS A 58 -18.44 0.84 -12.81
C HIS A 58 -18.55 1.62 -14.13
N LYS A 59 -17.79 1.20 -15.15
CA LYS A 59 -17.75 1.81 -16.50
C LYS A 59 -18.55 1.04 -17.57
N HIS A 60 -19.28 0.00 -17.19
CA HIS A 60 -20.03 -0.88 -18.09
C HIS A 60 -21.53 -0.84 -17.81
#